data_AF-A0A9D4BYT3-F1
#
_entry.id   AF-A0A9D4BYT3-F1
#
_cell.length_a   1.000
_cell.length_b   1.000
_cell.length_c   1.000
_cell.angle_alpha   90.00
_cell.angle_beta   90.00
_cell.angle_gamma   90.00
#
_symmetry.space_group_name_H-M   'P 1'
#
loop_
_entity.id
_entity.type
_entity.pdbx_description
1 polymer ?
#
loop_
_entity_poly.entity_id
_entity_poly.type
_entity_poly.pdbx_seq_one_letter_code
_entity_poly.pdbx_strand_id
1 'polypeptide(L)'
;MANAAQNQHNLGENDERWRNVQSLRELFHGRFSEREAETIINHFHGNFQQAVNFGFEATQAEIEDVLGNGDGWQLVIYVRQHQVVQDLNRRYEITKEIRQFSCGLCNTMWWRKVPTRKMVSKCRTCKKRKKALPRDKEWGWARFNCVCGNEYHHFGAMDIRMLRGSNGVQLSGKSKSLCFRCNQYLVEPTEILPPRRRPRRSLPKGAHCTAYNCYKRYIPTVPEPIVPVCVHPRSLPITVLVAANSHTSTGSTVDTFMSQDDLITDINP
;
A
#
# COMPACT_ATOMS: atom_id res chain seq x y z
N MET A 1 -26.26 -5.36 -57.45
CA MET A 1 -26.41 -5.89 -56.07
C MET A 1 -25.10 -5.88 -55.25
N ALA A 2 -23.90 -5.87 -55.88
CA ALA A 2 -22.63 -5.76 -55.16
C ALA A 2 -22.40 -4.41 -54.42
N ASN A 3 -22.84 -3.28 -55.00
CA ASN A 3 -22.60 -1.94 -54.44
C ASN A 3 -23.34 -1.66 -53.11
N ALA A 4 -24.46 -2.33 -52.84
CA ALA A 4 -25.22 -2.11 -51.60
C ALA A 4 -24.57 -2.79 -50.39
N ALA A 5 -24.00 -3.99 -50.58
CA ALA A 5 -23.28 -4.71 -49.53
C ALA A 5 -21.92 -4.05 -49.20
N GLN A 6 -21.21 -3.53 -50.22
CA GLN A 6 -19.98 -2.77 -50.01
C GLN A 6 -20.23 -1.42 -49.31
N ASN A 7 -21.33 -0.73 -49.61
CA ASN A 7 -21.68 0.50 -48.90
C ASN A 7 -22.08 0.25 -47.44
N GLN A 8 -22.81 -0.84 -47.15
CA GLN A 8 -23.17 -1.20 -45.77
C GLN A 8 -21.96 -1.66 -44.94
N HIS A 9 -21.01 -2.37 -45.55
CA HIS A 9 -19.75 -2.75 -44.90
C HIS A 9 -18.89 -1.52 -44.55
N ASN A 10 -18.73 -0.58 -45.50
CA ASN A 10 -17.98 0.65 -45.29
C ASN A 10 -18.62 1.58 -44.24
N LEU A 11 -19.96 1.60 -44.13
CA LEU A 11 -20.68 2.35 -43.10
C LEU A 11 -20.44 1.76 -41.70
N GLY A 12 -20.50 0.44 -41.55
CA GLY A 12 -20.24 -0.24 -40.28
C GLY A 12 -18.82 -0.08 -39.77
N GLU A 13 -17.82 -0.16 -40.66
CA GLU A 13 -16.41 0.06 -40.32
C GLU A 13 -16.12 1.51 -39.92
N ASN A 14 -16.77 2.49 -40.55
CA ASN A 14 -16.63 3.90 -40.19
C ASN A 14 -17.28 4.21 -38.83
N ASP A 15 -18.42 3.60 -38.51
CA ASP A 15 -19.09 3.76 -37.22
C ASP A 15 -18.32 3.10 -36.06
N GLU A 16 -17.64 1.98 -36.32
CA GLU A 16 -16.76 1.33 -35.34
C GLU A 16 -15.49 2.14 -35.10
N ARG A 17 -14.87 2.67 -36.18
CA ARG A 17 -13.71 3.56 -36.07
C ARG A 17 -14.02 4.81 -35.27
N TRP A 18 -15.14 5.49 -35.54
CA TRP A 18 -15.51 6.70 -34.81
C TRP A 18 -15.76 6.43 -33.32
N ARG A 19 -16.38 5.28 -32.98
CA ARG A 19 -16.51 4.83 -31.59
C ARG A 19 -15.16 4.58 -30.93
N ASN A 20 -14.20 4.00 -31.63
CA ASN A 20 -12.84 3.79 -31.13
C ASN A 20 -12.09 5.11 -30.91
N VAL A 21 -12.28 6.10 -31.80
CA VAL A 21 -11.72 7.46 -31.64
C VAL A 21 -12.27 8.14 -30.39
N GLN A 22 -13.60 8.12 -30.17
CA GLN A 22 -14.18 8.71 -28.96
C GLN A 22 -13.76 7.95 -27.70
N SER A 23 -13.75 6.62 -27.74
CA SER A 23 -13.31 5.78 -26.62
C SER A 23 -11.85 6.05 -26.25
N LEU A 24 -10.97 6.27 -27.24
CA LEU A 24 -9.58 6.62 -27.02
C LEU A 24 -9.47 8.01 -26.37
N ARG A 25 -10.23 8.99 -26.86
CA ARG A 25 -10.25 10.33 -26.25
C ARG A 25 -10.76 10.31 -24.82
N GLU A 26 -11.82 9.55 -24.53
CA GLU A 26 -12.35 9.41 -23.18
C GLU A 26 -11.34 8.75 -22.23
N LEU A 27 -10.68 7.67 -22.68
CA LEU A 27 -9.66 6.95 -21.92
C LEU A 27 -8.47 7.85 -21.56
N PHE A 28 -8.13 8.80 -22.45
CA PHE A 28 -7.09 9.80 -22.24
C PHE A 28 -7.64 11.16 -21.76
N HIS A 29 -8.90 11.22 -21.28
CA HIS A 29 -9.55 12.43 -20.74
C HIS A 29 -9.48 13.66 -21.67
N GLY A 30 -9.65 13.47 -22.97
CA GLY A 30 -9.67 14.55 -23.97
C GLY A 30 -8.31 15.16 -24.27
N ARG A 31 -7.21 14.54 -23.84
CA ARG A 31 -5.84 15.01 -24.10
C ARG A 31 -5.43 14.88 -25.56
N PHE A 32 -5.99 13.90 -26.26
CA PHE A 32 -5.92 13.87 -27.71
C PHE A 32 -7.08 14.69 -28.27
N SER A 33 -6.73 15.61 -29.17
CA SER A 33 -7.70 16.18 -30.08
C SER A 33 -8.34 15.06 -30.92
N GLU A 34 -9.50 15.36 -31.49
CA GLU A 34 -10.19 14.40 -32.36
C GLU A 34 -9.33 13.94 -33.52
N ARG A 35 -8.58 14.87 -34.13
CA ARG A 35 -7.65 14.57 -35.22
C ARG A 35 -6.48 13.70 -34.77
N GLU A 36 -5.90 13.94 -33.60
CA GLU A 36 -4.81 13.10 -33.09
C GLU A 36 -5.29 11.69 -32.76
N ALA A 37 -6.45 11.55 -32.12
CA ALA A 37 -7.03 10.26 -31.80
C ALA A 37 -7.39 9.48 -33.08
N GLU A 38 -7.91 10.17 -34.10
CA GLU A 38 -8.17 9.59 -35.41
C GLU A 38 -6.88 9.13 -36.11
N THR A 39 -5.81 9.94 -36.08
CA THR A 39 -4.51 9.55 -36.64
C THR A 39 -3.94 8.30 -35.96
N ILE A 40 -4.04 8.18 -34.63
CA ILE A 40 -3.58 6.99 -33.90
C ILE A 40 -4.40 5.76 -34.33
N ILE A 41 -5.74 5.86 -34.32
CA ILE A 41 -6.61 4.74 -34.68
C ILE A 41 -6.37 4.31 -36.13
N ASN A 42 -6.15 5.26 -37.04
CA ASN A 42 -5.85 4.98 -38.44
C ASN A 42 -4.46 4.34 -38.63
N HIS A 43 -3.45 4.77 -37.86
CA HIS A 43 -2.12 4.18 -37.90
C HIS A 43 -2.14 2.70 -37.52
N PHE A 44 -2.99 2.31 -36.57
CA PHE A 44 -3.18 0.91 -36.16
C PHE A 44 -4.34 0.20 -36.89
N HIS A 45 -4.76 0.71 -38.06
CA HIS A 45 -5.81 0.11 -38.89
C HIS A 45 -7.13 -0.17 -38.15
N GLY A 46 -7.50 0.67 -37.18
CA GLY A 46 -8.71 0.48 -36.37
C GLY A 46 -8.52 -0.40 -35.13
N ASN A 47 -7.32 -0.96 -34.90
CA ASN A 47 -7.04 -1.80 -33.74
C ASN A 47 -6.93 -0.95 -32.46
N PHE A 48 -8.03 -0.88 -31.73
CA PHE A 48 -8.14 -0.09 -30.50
C PHE A 48 -7.11 -0.49 -29.44
N GLN A 49 -6.83 -1.78 -29.27
CA GLN A 49 -5.88 -2.24 -28.24
C GLN A 49 -4.44 -1.79 -28.55
N GLN A 50 -4.03 -1.85 -29.82
CA GLN A 50 -2.72 -1.37 -30.23
C GLN A 50 -2.61 0.16 -30.12
N ALA A 51 -3.66 0.89 -30.48
CA ALA A 51 -3.74 2.34 -30.29
C ALA A 51 -3.65 2.75 -28.80
N VAL A 52 -4.31 2.00 -27.92
CA VAL A 52 -4.22 2.19 -26.47
C VAL A 52 -2.80 1.87 -25.97
N ASN A 53 -2.22 0.74 -26.39
CA ASN A 53 -0.86 0.36 -26.00
C ASN A 53 0.18 1.37 -26.48
N PHE A 54 0.07 1.89 -27.71
CA PHE A 54 0.88 3.01 -28.20
C PHE A 54 0.70 4.25 -27.31
N GLY A 55 -0.54 4.56 -26.97
CA GLY A 55 -0.97 5.50 -25.95
C GLY A 55 -0.31 5.35 -24.56
N PHE A 56 0.23 4.17 -24.22
CA PHE A 56 0.88 3.87 -22.93
C PHE A 56 2.39 3.61 -23.02
N GLU A 57 2.88 3.08 -24.14
CA GLU A 57 4.21 2.47 -24.24
C GLU A 57 5.11 3.15 -25.28
N ALA A 58 4.54 3.93 -26.21
CA ALA A 58 5.31 4.56 -27.28
C ALA A 58 6.38 5.52 -26.76
N THR A 59 7.55 5.46 -27.39
CA THR A 59 8.68 6.36 -27.16
C THR A 59 8.47 7.70 -27.87
N GLN A 60 9.22 8.73 -27.47
CA GLN A 60 9.11 10.06 -28.07
C GLN A 60 9.36 10.03 -29.60
N ALA A 61 10.32 9.25 -30.07
CA ALA A 61 10.62 9.13 -31.49
C ALA A 61 9.48 8.46 -32.28
N GLU A 62 8.84 7.42 -31.72
CA GLU A 62 7.67 6.77 -32.34
C GLU A 62 6.45 7.70 -32.37
N ILE A 63 6.30 8.56 -31.36
CA ILE A 63 5.20 9.53 -31.30
C ILE A 63 5.41 10.65 -32.33
N GLU A 64 6.63 11.16 -32.47
CA GLU A 64 6.98 12.15 -33.49
C GLU A 64 6.77 11.59 -34.91
N ASP A 65 7.02 10.30 -35.12
CA ASP A 65 6.75 9.62 -36.40
C ASP A 65 5.26 9.53 -36.73
N VAL A 66 4.41 9.19 -35.75
CA VAL A 66 2.96 8.99 -35.98
C VAL A 66 2.16 10.29 -35.96
N LEU A 67 2.57 11.27 -35.14
CA LEU A 67 1.74 12.45 -34.82
C LEU A 67 2.47 13.78 -34.98
N GLY A 68 3.77 13.76 -35.30
CA GLY A 68 4.57 14.96 -35.42
C GLY A 68 4.64 15.75 -34.11
N ASN A 69 4.55 17.08 -34.22
CA ASN A 69 4.66 18.02 -33.10
C ASN A 69 3.31 18.36 -32.43
N GLY A 70 2.37 17.42 -32.36
CA GLY A 70 1.03 17.66 -31.79
C GLY A 70 1.06 18.04 -30.30
N ASP A 71 0.28 19.07 -29.93
CA ASP A 71 0.18 19.60 -28.56
C ASP A 71 -0.38 18.57 -27.56
N GLY A 72 -1.26 17.66 -28.02
CA GLY A 72 -1.91 16.67 -27.16
C GLY A 72 -0.93 15.66 -26.55
N TRP A 73 0.15 15.35 -27.28
CA TRP A 73 1.18 14.42 -26.81
C TRP A 73 2.25 15.06 -25.95
N GLN A 74 2.57 16.34 -26.14
CA GLN A 74 3.43 17.05 -25.18
C GLN A 74 2.82 16.98 -23.77
N LEU A 75 1.50 17.06 -23.64
CA LEU A 75 0.78 16.86 -22.36
C LEU A 75 0.85 15.43 -21.82
N VAL A 76 0.84 14.40 -22.67
CA VAL A 76 0.99 12.99 -22.24
C VAL A 76 2.43 12.69 -21.84
N ILE A 77 3.41 13.15 -22.62
CA ILE A 77 4.85 13.04 -22.33
C ILE A 77 5.20 13.81 -21.05
N TYR A 78 4.69 15.03 -20.86
CA TYR A 78 4.86 15.85 -19.65
C TYR A 78 4.30 15.17 -18.38
N VAL A 79 3.20 14.42 -18.49
CA VAL A 79 2.66 13.62 -17.38
C VAL A 79 3.45 12.34 -17.13
N ARG A 80 4.00 11.70 -18.17
CA ARG A 80 4.87 10.52 -18.04
C ARG A 80 6.26 10.88 -17.48
N GLN A 81 6.80 12.04 -17.83
CA GLN A 81 8.18 12.45 -17.51
C GLN A 81 8.34 13.19 -16.17
N HIS A 82 7.81 12.63 -15.08
CA HIS A 82 8.42 12.82 -13.73
C HIS A 82 8.17 14.11 -12.92
N GLN A 83 7.45 15.14 -13.42
CA GLN A 83 7.18 16.37 -12.62
C GLN A 83 5.72 16.56 -12.20
N VAL A 84 4.73 16.17 -13.01
CA VAL A 84 3.31 16.36 -12.69
C VAL A 84 2.86 15.58 -11.47
N VAL A 85 3.41 14.39 -11.22
CA VAL A 85 3.13 13.63 -10.01
C VAL A 85 3.68 14.33 -8.77
N GLN A 86 4.85 14.95 -8.87
CA GLN A 86 5.45 15.73 -7.79
C GLN A 86 4.67 17.04 -7.57
N ASP A 87 4.21 17.68 -8.65
CA ASP A 87 3.40 18.90 -8.63
C ASP A 87 1.97 18.64 -8.14
N LEU A 88 1.34 17.52 -8.50
CA LEU A 88 0.05 17.10 -7.96
C LEU A 88 0.18 16.72 -6.47
N ASN A 89 1.27 16.05 -6.07
CA ASN A 89 1.56 15.80 -4.66
C ASN A 89 1.76 17.12 -3.88
N ARG A 90 2.39 18.15 -4.50
CA ARG A 90 2.55 19.50 -3.90
C ARG A 90 1.24 20.30 -3.89
N ARG A 91 0.45 20.27 -4.96
CA ARG A 91 -0.79 21.06 -5.13
C ARG A 91 -1.98 20.49 -4.37
N TYR A 92 -2.07 19.16 -4.22
CA TYR A 92 -3.19 18.48 -3.55
C TYR A 92 -2.84 17.92 -2.17
N GLU A 93 -1.67 18.28 -1.62
CA GLU A 93 -1.22 17.87 -0.28
C GLU A 93 -1.49 16.40 0.05
N ILE A 94 -1.08 15.48 -0.83
CA ILE A 94 -1.36 14.05 -0.62
C ILE A 94 -0.58 13.59 0.61
N THR A 95 -1.29 13.55 1.75
CA THR A 95 -0.71 13.14 3.02
C THR A 95 -0.28 11.68 2.93
N LYS A 96 0.91 11.38 3.45
CA LYS A 96 1.51 10.04 3.45
C LYS A 96 1.74 9.60 4.88
N GLU A 97 1.44 8.34 5.14
CA GLU A 97 1.64 7.72 6.45
C GLU A 97 2.45 6.43 6.35
N ILE A 98 3.22 6.14 7.40
CA ILE A 98 3.88 4.85 7.56
C ILE A 98 2.93 3.92 8.31
N ARG A 99 2.57 2.79 7.69
CA ARG A 99 1.59 1.84 8.20
C ARG A 99 2.14 0.42 8.23
N GLN A 100 1.67 -0.39 9.17
CA GLN A 100 1.99 -1.82 9.25
C GLN A 100 1.06 -2.65 8.37
N PHE A 101 1.63 -3.67 7.72
CA PHE A 101 0.92 -4.65 6.91
C PHE A 101 1.36 -6.05 7.31
N SER A 102 0.48 -7.02 7.11
CA SER A 102 0.77 -8.43 7.40
C SER A 102 0.07 -9.37 6.44
N CYS A 103 0.69 -10.52 6.19
CA CYS A 103 0.12 -11.59 5.40
C CYS A 103 0.11 -12.87 6.24
N GLY A 104 -1.08 -13.28 6.71
CA GLY A 104 -1.23 -14.51 7.50
C GLY A 104 -0.73 -15.76 6.76
N LEU A 105 -1.11 -15.91 5.47
CA LEU A 105 -0.70 -17.07 4.66
C LEU A 105 0.82 -17.18 4.47
N CYS A 106 1.50 -16.04 4.30
CA CYS A 106 2.95 -16.02 4.10
C CYS A 106 3.72 -15.83 5.40
N ASN A 107 3.03 -15.70 6.54
CA ASN A 107 3.59 -15.37 7.85
C ASN A 107 4.64 -14.23 7.79
N THR A 108 4.35 -13.17 7.02
CA THR A 108 5.24 -12.01 6.85
C THR A 108 4.56 -10.73 7.29
N MET A 109 5.33 -9.84 7.91
CA MET A 109 4.91 -8.50 8.29
C MET A 109 5.88 -7.47 7.72
N TRP A 110 5.39 -6.32 7.27
CA TRP A 110 6.23 -5.24 6.75
C TRP A 110 5.63 -3.87 7.04
N TRP A 111 6.46 -2.84 6.90
CA TRP A 111 6.06 -1.44 7.00
C TRP A 111 6.20 -0.76 5.65
N ARG A 112 5.28 0.14 5.32
CA ARG A 112 5.32 0.90 4.06
C ARG A 112 4.78 2.30 4.27
N LYS A 113 5.42 3.29 3.64
CA LYS A 113 4.87 4.64 3.48
C LYS A 113 3.85 4.61 2.36
N VAL A 114 2.61 4.99 2.64
CA VAL A 114 1.47 4.92 1.73
C VAL A 114 0.64 6.21 1.81
N PRO A 115 -0.06 6.61 0.74
CA PRO A 115 -1.03 7.70 0.81
C PRO A 115 -2.15 7.40 1.81
N THR A 116 -2.55 8.40 2.60
CA THR A 116 -3.61 8.27 3.61
C THR A 116 -4.95 7.84 3.00
N ARG A 117 -5.30 8.40 1.83
CA ARG A 117 -6.51 8.06 1.08
C ARG A 117 -6.59 6.60 0.61
N LYS A 118 -5.46 5.88 0.54
CA LYS A 118 -5.41 4.48 0.08
C LYS A 118 -4.24 3.74 0.71
N MET A 119 -4.43 3.34 1.96
CA MET A 119 -3.45 2.59 2.74
C MET A 119 -3.40 1.10 2.34
N VAL A 120 -2.85 0.82 1.17
CA VAL A 120 -2.74 -0.53 0.59
C VAL A 120 -1.29 -0.84 0.22
N SER A 121 -0.86 -2.09 0.44
CA SER A 121 0.46 -2.56 0.05
C SER A 121 0.42 -4.01 -0.42
N LYS A 122 1.36 -4.39 -1.30
CA LYS A 122 1.46 -5.73 -1.90
C LYS A 122 2.37 -6.63 -1.07
N CYS A 123 1.91 -7.83 -0.71
CA CYS A 123 2.78 -8.83 -0.09
C CYS A 123 3.90 -9.23 -1.07
N ARG A 124 5.16 -9.25 -0.60
CA ARG A 124 6.30 -9.59 -1.46
C ARG A 124 6.30 -11.05 -1.94
N THR A 125 5.72 -11.96 -1.16
CA THR A 125 5.68 -13.40 -1.45
C THR A 125 4.49 -13.76 -2.34
N CYS A 126 3.25 -13.64 -1.85
CA CYS A 126 2.06 -14.06 -2.62
C CYS A 126 1.50 -12.99 -3.56
N LYS A 127 2.10 -11.80 -3.62
CA LYS A 127 1.70 -10.67 -4.47
C LYS A 127 0.26 -10.16 -4.28
N LYS A 128 -0.49 -10.67 -3.29
CA LYS A 128 -1.83 -10.18 -2.95
C LYS A 128 -1.75 -8.81 -2.25
N ARG A 129 -2.63 -7.89 -2.64
CA ARG A 129 -2.77 -6.57 -2.01
C ARG A 129 -3.45 -6.69 -0.65
N LYS A 130 -2.92 -5.99 0.34
CA LYS A 130 -3.36 -5.98 1.73
C LYS A 130 -3.67 -4.56 2.17
N LYS A 131 -4.76 -4.39 2.93
CA LYS A 131 -5.05 -3.14 3.64
C LYS A 131 -4.05 -2.97 4.80
N ALA A 132 -3.79 -1.73 5.21
CA ALA A 132 -3.02 -1.48 6.43
C ALA A 132 -3.75 -2.05 7.65
N LEU A 133 -2.99 -2.47 8.66
CA LEU A 133 -3.53 -2.84 9.95
C LEU A 133 -4.07 -1.58 10.65
N PRO A 134 -5.25 -1.64 11.28
CA PRO A 134 -5.70 -0.61 12.20
C PRO A 134 -4.64 -0.35 13.29
N ARG A 135 -4.47 0.92 13.72
CA ARG A 135 -3.44 1.33 14.70
C ARG A 135 -3.56 0.55 16.02
N ASP A 136 -4.78 0.27 16.45
CA ASP A 136 -5.13 -0.53 17.61
C ASP A 136 -4.77 -2.01 17.49
N LYS A 137 -4.36 -2.49 16.31
CA LYS A 137 -3.98 -3.89 16.04
C LYS A 137 -2.53 -4.04 15.60
N GLU A 138 -1.74 -2.98 15.67
CA GLU A 138 -0.33 -3.02 15.33
C GLU A 138 0.49 -3.72 16.44
N TRP A 139 1.66 -4.25 16.06
CA TRP A 139 2.61 -4.81 17.01
C TRP A 139 4.05 -4.68 16.54
N GLY A 140 4.98 -4.71 17.48
CA GLY A 140 6.40 -4.67 17.18
C GLY A 140 7.14 -3.81 18.19
N TRP A 141 7.98 -2.92 17.71
CA TRP A 141 8.69 -1.98 18.58
C TRP A 141 7.76 -0.85 18.98
N ALA A 142 7.52 -0.67 20.27
CA ALA A 142 6.53 0.26 20.79
C ALA A 142 7.17 1.33 21.69
N ARG A 143 6.52 2.48 21.78
CA ARG A 143 6.79 3.54 22.75
C ARG A 143 5.87 3.38 23.96
N PHE A 144 6.44 3.58 25.15
CA PHE A 144 5.76 3.50 26.44
C PHE A 144 6.02 4.79 27.23
N ASN A 145 4.97 5.38 27.76
CA ASN A 145 5.03 6.60 28.57
C ASN A 145 4.56 6.28 29.99
N CYS A 146 5.49 6.23 30.93
CA CYS A 146 5.16 5.97 32.33
C CYS A 146 4.68 7.25 33.04
N VAL A 147 3.77 7.10 34.01
CA VAL A 147 3.29 8.18 34.87
C VAL A 147 4.44 8.86 35.65
N CYS A 148 5.55 8.14 35.92
CA CYS A 148 6.75 8.72 36.53
C CYS A 148 7.56 9.64 35.60
N GLY A 149 7.07 9.93 34.39
CA GLY A 149 7.73 10.78 33.39
C GLY A 149 8.81 10.05 32.58
N ASN A 150 8.97 8.74 32.72
CA ASN A 150 9.91 7.96 31.93
C ASN A 150 9.29 7.55 30.59
N GLU A 151 9.85 8.04 29.47
CA GLU A 151 9.59 7.52 28.14
C GLU A 151 10.60 6.44 27.78
N TYR A 152 10.12 5.29 27.33
CA TYR A 152 10.98 4.21 26.88
C TYR A 152 10.39 3.42 25.72
N HIS A 153 11.25 2.57 25.13
CA HIS A 153 10.89 1.78 23.97
C HIS A 153 11.16 0.30 24.23
N HIS A 154 10.20 -0.54 23.87
CA HIS A 154 10.30 -2.00 24.03
C HIS A 154 9.38 -2.72 23.05
N PHE A 155 9.48 -4.04 22.96
CA PHE A 155 8.50 -4.80 22.18
C PHE A 155 7.11 -4.75 22.83
N GLY A 156 6.09 -4.45 22.03
CA GLY A 156 4.71 -4.37 22.48
C GLY A 156 3.68 -4.60 21.38
N ALA A 157 2.49 -4.98 21.82
CA ALA A 157 1.29 -5.16 21.04
C ALA A 157 0.22 -4.19 21.53
N MET A 158 -0.51 -3.58 20.59
CA MET A 158 -1.77 -2.90 20.90
C MET A 158 -2.86 -3.94 21.25
N ASP A 159 -4.15 -3.63 21.06
CA ASP A 159 -5.24 -4.55 21.42
C ASP A 159 -5.37 -5.69 20.39
N ILE A 160 -4.46 -6.65 20.50
CA ILE A 160 -4.48 -7.86 19.69
C ILE A 160 -5.36 -8.89 20.37
N ARG A 161 -6.52 -9.16 19.77
CA ARG A 161 -7.33 -10.32 20.12
C ARG A 161 -6.82 -11.52 19.34
N MET A 162 -6.16 -12.45 20.02
CA MET A 162 -5.90 -13.77 19.46
C MET A 162 -7.09 -14.69 19.68
N LEU A 163 -7.25 -15.63 18.75
CA LEU A 163 -8.16 -16.78 18.93
C LEU A 163 -7.70 -17.61 20.13
N ARG A 164 -8.65 -18.27 20.80
CA ARG A 164 -8.45 -19.09 22.00
C ARG A 164 -7.16 -19.90 21.89
N GLY A 165 -6.27 -19.75 22.89
CA GLY A 165 -5.15 -20.67 23.02
C GLY A 165 -5.66 -22.10 23.20
N SER A 166 -4.81 -23.09 22.94
CA SER A 166 -5.09 -24.54 23.06
C SER A 166 -5.69 -24.93 24.42
N ASN A 167 -5.52 -24.07 25.43
CA ASN A 167 -5.91 -24.28 26.82
C ASN A 167 -7.23 -23.54 27.17
N GLY A 168 -7.96 -23.02 26.17
CA GLY A 168 -9.19 -22.24 26.38
C GLY A 168 -8.97 -20.79 26.83
N VAL A 169 -7.73 -20.38 27.10
CA VAL A 169 -7.38 -19.01 27.53
C VAL A 169 -7.51 -18.04 26.36
N GLN A 170 -8.32 -17.00 26.53
CA GLN A 170 -8.45 -15.91 25.57
C GLN A 170 -7.27 -14.95 25.71
N LEU A 171 -6.34 -15.04 24.77
CA LEU A 171 -5.18 -14.16 24.68
C LEU A 171 -5.62 -12.87 23.99
N SER A 172 -5.82 -11.81 24.77
CA SER A 172 -6.31 -10.53 24.25
C SER A 172 -5.74 -9.35 25.03
N GLY A 173 -5.90 -8.15 24.50
CA GLY A 173 -5.45 -6.94 25.15
C GLY A 173 -4.02 -6.54 24.82
N LYS A 174 -3.66 -5.35 25.30
CA LYS A 174 -2.35 -4.75 25.07
C LYS A 174 -1.28 -5.43 25.90
N SER A 175 -0.08 -5.52 25.34
CA SER A 175 1.09 -5.92 26.12
C SER A 175 1.38 -4.90 27.21
N LYS A 176 1.63 -5.34 28.45
CA LYS A 176 2.09 -4.45 29.53
C LYS A 176 3.57 -4.67 29.80
N SER A 177 4.31 -3.58 30.03
CA SER A 177 5.72 -3.62 30.44
C SER A 177 5.93 -2.85 31.74
N LEU A 178 6.70 -3.42 32.66
CA LEU A 178 7.07 -2.73 33.89
C LEU A 178 8.07 -1.61 33.56
N CYS A 179 7.80 -0.41 34.07
CA CYS A 179 8.72 0.71 33.88
C CYS A 179 10.05 0.44 34.58
N PHE A 180 11.14 0.33 33.83
CA PHE A 180 12.46 0.00 34.41
C PHE A 180 13.08 1.11 35.28
N ARG A 181 12.53 2.33 35.26
CA ARG A 181 13.02 3.45 36.07
C ARG A 181 12.43 3.44 37.48
N CYS A 182 11.10 3.37 37.58
CA CYS A 182 10.42 3.40 38.88
C CYS A 182 10.06 2.00 39.40
N ASN A 183 10.05 0.98 38.54
CA ASN A 183 9.70 -0.42 38.84
C ASN A 183 8.32 -0.63 39.50
N GLN A 184 7.47 0.39 39.56
CA GLN A 184 6.15 0.39 40.21
C GLN A 184 4.99 0.22 39.23
N TYR A 185 5.05 0.87 38.06
CA TYR A 185 3.92 0.94 37.14
C TYR A 185 4.06 -0.04 35.97
N LEU A 186 2.99 -0.79 35.70
CA LEU A 186 2.79 -1.51 34.45
C LEU A 186 2.22 -0.56 33.41
N VAL A 187 2.97 -0.35 32.33
CA VAL A 187 2.67 0.62 31.30
C VAL A 187 2.24 -0.09 30.01
N GLU A 188 1.18 0.41 29.39
CA GLU A 188 0.72 -0.02 28.07
C GLU A 188 1.47 0.72 26.96
N PRO A 189 1.60 0.13 25.76
CA PRO A 189 2.17 0.83 24.62
C PRO A 189 1.27 1.98 24.21
N THR A 190 1.88 3.14 24.02
CA THR A 190 1.23 4.32 23.47
C THR A 190 1.08 4.23 21.96
N GLU A 191 2.12 3.71 21.29
CA GLU A 191 2.18 3.62 19.83
C GLU A 191 3.18 2.55 19.38
N ILE A 192 2.88 1.88 18.27
CA ILE A 192 3.82 1.00 17.58
C ILE A 192 4.59 1.79 16.53
N LEU A 193 5.91 1.74 16.64
CA LEU A 193 6.84 2.45 15.78
C LEU A 193 7.32 1.55 14.64
N PRO A 194 7.54 2.11 13.44
CA PRO A 194 8.19 1.40 12.37
C PRO A 194 9.63 0.99 12.76
N PRO A 195 10.18 -0.06 12.13
CA PRO A 195 11.53 -0.52 12.41
C PRO A 195 12.53 0.60 12.14
N ARG A 196 13.41 0.83 13.11
CA ARG A 196 14.51 1.79 12.96
C ARG A 196 15.55 1.24 11.97
N ARG A 197 16.10 2.11 11.11
CA ARG A 197 17.18 1.79 10.16
C ARG A 197 18.41 1.14 10.81
N ARG A 198 18.64 1.41 12.09
CA ARG A 198 19.68 0.75 12.90
C ARG A 198 19.03 0.14 14.13
N PRO A 199 19.06 -1.20 14.29
CA PRO A 199 18.60 -1.81 15.53
C PRO A 199 19.52 -1.34 16.67
N ARG A 200 18.93 -0.86 17.77
CA ARG A 200 19.70 -0.69 19.00
C ARG A 200 20.18 -2.08 19.43
N ARG A 201 21.49 -2.23 19.66
CA ARG A 201 22.14 -3.51 19.99
C ARG A 201 21.74 -4.08 21.35
N SER A 202 20.95 -3.36 22.14
CA SER A 202 20.50 -3.80 23.46
C SER A 202 19.14 -3.18 23.81
N LEU A 203 18.20 -4.04 24.24
CA LEU A 203 17.09 -3.61 25.08
C LEU A 203 17.70 -2.97 26.35
N PRO A 204 17.12 -1.88 26.89
CA PRO A 204 17.52 -1.37 28.20
C PRO A 204 17.51 -2.53 29.20
N LYS A 205 18.64 -2.76 29.90
CA LYS A 205 18.71 -3.72 30.99
C LYS A 205 17.63 -3.31 32.01
N GLY A 206 16.56 -4.11 32.15
CA GLY A 206 15.47 -3.87 33.11
C GLY A 206 14.07 -3.69 32.54
N ALA A 207 13.87 -3.63 31.22
CA ALA A 207 12.51 -3.63 30.66
C ALA A 207 11.92 -5.06 30.75
N HIS A 208 11.00 -5.26 31.68
CA HIS A 208 10.36 -6.55 31.94
C HIS A 208 9.02 -6.64 31.18
N CYS A 209 8.81 -7.77 30.49
CA CYS A 209 7.57 -8.09 29.81
C CYS A 209 6.73 -9.03 30.67
N THR A 210 5.46 -8.71 30.86
CA THR A 210 4.52 -9.50 31.69
C THR A 210 3.82 -10.62 30.92
N ALA A 211 4.01 -10.67 29.61
CA ALA A 211 3.32 -11.62 28.74
C ALA A 211 3.68 -13.07 29.04
N TYR A 212 2.68 -13.96 28.93
CA TYR A 212 2.77 -15.34 29.40
C TYR A 212 3.84 -16.17 28.66
N ASN A 213 4.04 -15.92 27.37
CA ASN A 213 5.01 -16.60 26.51
C ASN A 213 6.37 -15.89 26.44
N CYS A 214 6.62 -14.86 27.26
CA CYS A 214 7.90 -14.16 27.21
C CYS A 214 9.05 -15.05 27.72
N TYR A 215 10.14 -15.12 26.96
CA TYR A 215 11.35 -15.87 27.33
C TYR A 215 12.11 -15.27 28.53
N LYS A 216 11.80 -14.00 28.87
CA LYS A 216 12.27 -13.27 30.05
C LYS A 216 11.08 -12.78 30.88
N ARG A 217 10.03 -13.60 30.98
CA ARG A 217 8.78 -13.24 31.65
C ARG A 217 9.06 -12.77 33.07
N TYR A 218 8.49 -11.62 33.38
CA TYR A 218 8.29 -11.19 34.76
C TYR A 218 6.88 -11.58 35.17
N ILE A 219 6.75 -12.29 36.29
CA ILE A 219 5.45 -12.71 36.84
C ILE A 219 5.09 -11.69 37.92
N PRO A 220 4.13 -10.77 37.68
CA PRO A 220 3.54 -10.01 38.78
C PRO A 220 2.76 -10.98 39.67
N THR A 221 2.72 -10.72 40.98
CA THR A 221 2.05 -11.54 42.00
C THR A 221 0.51 -11.57 41.90
N VAL A 222 -0.09 -11.03 40.82
CA VAL A 222 -1.55 -10.90 40.67
C VAL A 222 -2.05 -11.78 39.51
N PRO A 223 -3.06 -12.63 39.74
CA PRO A 223 -3.66 -13.44 38.68
C PRO A 223 -4.63 -12.57 37.86
N GLU A 224 -4.17 -11.97 36.76
CA GLU A 224 -5.08 -11.40 35.77
C GLU A 224 -5.65 -12.53 34.87
N PRO A 225 -6.98 -12.56 34.61
CA PRO A 225 -7.62 -13.57 33.76
C PRO A 225 -7.29 -13.40 32.27
N ILE A 226 -6.69 -12.27 31.88
CA ILE A 226 -6.30 -11.95 30.51
C ILE A 226 -4.78 -11.86 30.46
N VAL A 227 -4.16 -12.78 29.73
CA VAL A 227 -2.69 -12.84 29.63
C VAL A 227 -2.25 -12.25 28.29
N PRO A 228 -1.50 -11.14 28.29
CA PRO A 228 -1.02 -10.55 27.04
C PRO A 228 0.02 -11.45 26.38
N VAL A 229 0.11 -11.38 25.04
CA VAL A 229 1.09 -12.13 24.24
C VAL A 229 2.36 -11.29 24.04
N CYS A 230 3.52 -11.91 24.24
CA CYS A 230 4.82 -11.31 24.00
C CYS A 230 5.06 -11.31 22.51
N VAL A 231 5.33 -10.13 21.94
CA VAL A 231 5.61 -9.99 20.51
C VAL A 231 7.11 -9.98 20.18
N HIS A 232 7.94 -10.29 21.16
CA HIS A 232 9.38 -10.38 20.97
C HIS A 232 9.69 -11.54 20.00
N PRO A 233 10.57 -11.36 19.00
CA PRO A 233 10.87 -12.41 18.01
C PRO A 233 11.34 -13.74 18.61
N ARG A 234 12.08 -13.70 19.73
CA ARG A 234 12.48 -14.93 20.48
C ARG A 234 11.36 -15.65 21.21
N SER A 235 10.22 -14.99 21.43
CA SER A 235 9.06 -15.53 22.16
C SER A 235 7.89 -15.88 21.24
N LEU A 236 7.99 -15.54 19.96
CA LEU A 236 6.97 -15.82 18.97
C LEU A 236 7.45 -16.94 18.02
N PRO A 237 6.69 -18.04 17.90
CA PRO A 237 6.94 -19.04 16.86
C PRO A 237 6.51 -18.55 15.46
N ILE A 238 5.64 -17.54 15.40
CA ILE A 238 5.11 -16.95 14.15
C ILE A 238 5.27 -15.43 14.14
N THR A 239 5.56 -14.88 12.96
CA THR A 239 5.77 -13.43 12.78
C THR A 239 4.44 -12.65 12.76
N VAL A 240 3.37 -13.27 12.27
CA VAL A 240 2.06 -12.63 12.08
C VAL A 240 1.10 -12.97 13.20
N LEU A 241 0.69 -11.94 13.93
CA LEU A 241 -0.27 -12.06 15.03
C LEU A 241 -1.70 -11.75 14.59
N VAL A 242 -1.85 -10.71 13.77
CA VAL A 242 -3.12 -10.34 13.14
C VAL A 242 -2.89 -10.27 11.64
N ALA A 243 -3.66 -11.03 10.86
CA ALA A 243 -3.58 -10.98 9.40
C ALA A 243 -4.32 -9.76 8.85
N ALA A 244 -3.67 -8.99 7.99
CA ALA A 244 -4.32 -7.87 7.32
C ALA A 244 -5.34 -8.37 6.29
N ASN A 245 -6.46 -7.64 6.22
CA ASN A 245 -7.51 -7.91 5.26
C ASN A 245 -7.00 -7.78 3.83
N SER A 246 -7.42 -8.70 2.97
CA SER A 246 -7.16 -8.60 1.54
C SER A 246 -7.85 -7.35 0.98
N HIS A 247 -7.17 -6.66 0.07
CA HIS A 247 -7.75 -5.57 -0.69
C HIS A 247 -8.15 -6.10 -2.06
N THR A 248 -9.45 -6.13 -2.32
CA THR A 248 -9.99 -6.26 -3.66
C THR A 248 -10.14 -4.85 -4.21
N SER A 249 -9.50 -4.56 -5.34
CA SER A 249 -9.82 -3.35 -6.09
C SER A 249 -11.24 -3.53 -6.59
N THR A 250 -12.21 -2.81 -6.01
CA THR A 250 -13.49 -2.60 -6.66
C THR A 250 -13.16 -1.80 -7.91
N GLY A 251 -13.36 -2.39 -9.10
CA GLY A 251 -12.94 -1.87 -10.40
C GLY A 251 -13.60 -0.57 -10.83
N SER A 252 -13.56 0.46 -9.98
CA SER A 252 -13.78 1.86 -10.30
C SER A 252 -12.43 2.58 -10.26
N THR A 253 -11.44 1.98 -10.90
CA THR A 253 -10.27 2.70 -11.38
C THR A 253 -10.44 2.76 -12.88
N VAL A 254 -10.95 3.88 -13.38
CA VAL A 254 -10.34 4.47 -14.57
C VAL A 254 -8.83 4.34 -14.37
N ASP A 255 -8.12 3.72 -15.30
CA ASP A 255 -6.67 3.56 -15.26
C ASP A 255 -6.05 4.96 -15.22
N THR A 256 -5.96 5.54 -14.03
CA THR A 256 -5.08 6.66 -13.78
C THR A 256 -3.70 6.10 -14.02
N PHE A 257 -3.12 6.41 -15.19
CA PHE A 257 -1.76 6.35 -15.76
C PHE A 257 -0.54 6.04 -14.86
N MET A 258 -0.74 5.39 -13.73
CA MET A 258 0.18 5.20 -12.64
C MET A 258 -0.19 3.90 -11.96
N SER A 259 0.59 2.86 -12.21
CA SER A 259 0.62 1.77 -11.27
C SER A 259 1.16 2.35 -9.95
N GLN A 260 0.60 1.94 -8.81
CA GLN A 260 1.04 2.45 -7.50
C GLN A 260 2.52 2.14 -7.21
N ASP A 261 3.11 1.20 -7.95
CA ASP A 261 4.53 0.88 -7.85
C ASP A 261 5.39 2.02 -8.48
N ASP A 262 4.85 2.81 -9.42
CA ASP A 262 5.51 3.96 -10.08
C ASP A 262 5.48 5.25 -9.24
N LEU A 263 4.67 5.30 -8.18
CA LEU A 263 4.67 6.41 -7.20
C LEU A 263 5.86 6.34 -6.22
N ILE A 264 6.75 5.36 -6.38
CA ILE A 264 7.73 4.98 -5.36
C ILE A 264 9.13 4.80 -5.97
N THR A 265 9.75 5.90 -6.36
CA THR A 265 11.20 5.99 -6.59
C THR A 265 11.87 7.02 -5.68
N ASP A 266 11.38 7.22 -4.45
CA ASP A 266 12.09 8.00 -3.41
C ASP A 266 12.39 7.15 -2.16
N ILE A 267 12.79 5.90 -2.36
CA ILE A 267 13.54 5.18 -1.31
C ILE A 267 14.79 4.58 -1.93
N ASN A 268 15.82 5.43 -2.03
CA ASN A 268 17.18 5.08 -1.68
C ASN A 268 17.88 6.31 -1.08
N PRO A 269 18.61 6.23 0.05
CA PRO A 269 18.82 5.12 0.99
C PRO A 269 18.21 5.37 2.39
#